data_AF-A0A1V4AZA1-F1
#
_entry.id   AF-A0A1V4AZA1-F1
#
_cell.length_a   1.000
_cell.length_b   1.000
_cell.length_c   1.000
_cell.angle_alpha   90.00
_cell.angle_beta   90.00
_cell.angle_gamma   90.00
#
_symmetry.space_group_name_H-M   'P 1'
#
loop_
_entity.id
_entity.type
_entity.pdbx_description
1 polymer ?
#
loop_
_entity_poly.entity_id
_entity_poly.type
_entity_poly.pdbx_seq_one_letter_code
_entity_poly.pdbx_strand_id
1 'polypeptide(L)'
;MNTILENNLMLPYQFVILTKDKTSSNKLSKMEILSYAEFVSISAQIKPAITFFIMNTPLDVEWVAHFRPMSESFYVITINDMINPYKYQHAADGVIDLQEEQLPDFYQAISSICINYGIIQIDLMDFRRCLEGQISKLYTYKLNEGNLESSLHKFLDMNKQNLFNAKSILAVITTGLALKLEQFVMIGEEIQQYAPNTIVNMATGLEINETENNDLFSLSIFIGK
;
A
#
# COMPACT_ATOMS: atom_id res chain seq x y z
N MET A 1 2.66 6.47 17.83
CA MET A 1 1.33 6.35 18.46
C MET A 1 0.46 5.59 17.47
N ASN A 2 0.35 4.26 17.62
CA ASN A 2 -0.49 3.44 16.76
C ASN A 2 -1.95 3.65 17.16
N THR A 3 -2.61 4.60 16.51
CA THR A 3 -4.06 4.51 16.38
C THR A 3 -4.28 3.29 15.49
N ILE A 4 -4.77 2.18 16.05
CA ILE A 4 -5.25 1.08 15.23
C ILE A 4 -6.31 1.71 14.32
N LEU A 5 -6.01 1.74 13.03
CA LEU A 5 -6.91 2.26 12.03
C LEU A 5 -8.05 1.24 11.89
N GLU A 6 -9.13 1.45 12.64
CA GLU A 6 -10.29 0.56 12.64
C GLU A 6 -11.22 0.94 11.47
N ASN A 7 -11.35 0.02 10.52
CA ASN A 7 -12.35 0.11 9.45
C ASN A 7 -13.72 -0.32 10.02
N ASN A 8 -14.75 0.50 9.81
CA ASN A 8 -16.13 0.18 10.16
C ASN A 8 -16.83 -0.48 8.98
N LEU A 9 -16.80 -1.82 8.96
CA LEU A 9 -17.35 -2.65 7.89
C LEU A 9 -18.88 -2.55 7.72
N MET A 10 -19.57 -1.95 8.70
CA MET A 10 -21.00 -1.63 8.58
C MET A 10 -21.25 -0.49 7.58
N LEU A 11 -20.22 0.28 7.24
CA LEU A 11 -20.31 1.31 6.21
C LEU A 11 -20.05 0.72 4.82
N PRO A 12 -20.78 1.17 3.78
CA PRO A 12 -20.56 0.70 2.42
C PRO A 12 -19.19 1.09 1.87
N TYR A 13 -18.60 2.16 2.40
CA TYR A 13 -17.29 2.67 2.02
C TYR A 13 -16.72 3.64 3.06
N GLN A 14 -15.39 3.82 3.04
CA GLN A 14 -14.64 4.81 3.85
C GLN A 14 -13.45 5.36 3.06
N PHE A 15 -12.80 6.39 3.60
CA PHE A 15 -11.64 7.03 2.98
C PHE A 15 -10.43 6.91 3.90
N VAL A 16 -9.31 6.42 3.39
CA VAL A 16 -8.00 6.66 4.00
C VAL A 16 -7.34 7.80 3.27
N ILE A 17 -7.01 8.87 3.97
CA ILE A 17 -6.32 10.01 3.37
C ILE A 17 -4.91 10.17 3.92
N LEU A 18 -4.00 10.59 3.05
CA LEU A 18 -2.67 11.06 3.43
C LEU A 18 -2.55 12.54 3.15
N THR A 19 -2.14 13.30 4.16
CA THR A 19 -2.00 14.75 4.09
C THR A 19 -0.57 15.19 4.33
N LYS A 20 -0.22 16.31 3.70
CA LYS A 20 1.08 16.97 3.86
C LYS A 20 1.10 17.78 5.15
N ASP A 21 2.28 17.89 5.76
CA ASP A 21 2.46 18.85 6.84
C ASP A 21 2.24 20.28 6.33
N LYS A 22 1.60 21.14 7.13
CA LYS A 22 1.39 22.56 6.78
C LYS A 22 2.72 23.31 6.53
N THR A 23 3.82 22.78 7.05
CA THR A 23 5.16 23.39 6.98
C THR A 23 6.05 22.80 5.88
N SER A 24 5.67 21.69 5.26
CA SER A 24 6.46 21.01 4.21
C SER A 24 5.58 20.62 3.03
N SER A 25 5.87 21.16 1.85
CA SER A 25 5.08 20.90 0.64
C SER A 25 5.16 19.45 0.15
N ASN A 26 6.14 18.66 0.61
CA ASN A 26 6.45 17.35 0.02
C ASN A 26 6.37 16.19 1.02
N LYS A 27 6.42 16.44 2.33
CA LYS A 27 6.40 15.36 3.33
C LYS A 27 4.97 15.04 3.75
N LEU A 28 4.54 13.80 3.53
CA LEU A 28 3.33 13.26 4.11
C LEU A 28 3.56 13.00 5.60
N SER A 29 2.64 13.45 6.44
CA SER A 29 2.83 13.43 7.90
C SER A 29 1.68 12.77 8.65
N LYS A 30 0.54 12.56 8.00
CA LYS A 30 -0.67 12.06 8.67
C LYS A 30 -1.47 11.15 7.75
N MET A 31 -1.89 10.01 8.29
CA MET A 31 -2.85 9.07 7.69
C MET A 31 -4.09 8.99 8.58
N GLU A 32 -5.28 9.12 7.99
CA GLU A 32 -6.55 9.10 8.73
C GLU A 32 -7.60 8.28 7.98
N ILE A 33 -8.42 7.53 8.72
CA ILE A 33 -9.67 6.96 8.22
C ILE A 33 -10.80 7.96 8.47
N LEU A 34 -11.59 8.23 7.44
CA LEU A 34 -12.69 9.17 7.45
C LEU A 34 -13.97 8.55 6.90
N SER A 35 -15.10 8.92 7.50
CA SER A 35 -16.41 8.77 6.89
C SER A 35 -16.59 9.74 5.70
N TYR A 36 -17.67 9.58 4.95
CA TYR A 36 -18.03 10.50 3.86
C TYR A 36 -18.09 11.97 4.29
N ALA A 37 -18.80 12.27 5.38
CA ALA A 37 -19.00 13.66 5.81
C ALA A 37 -17.69 14.32 6.23
N GLU A 38 -16.81 13.55 6.90
CA GLU A 38 -15.49 14.02 7.30
C GLU A 38 -14.58 14.23 6.09
N PHE A 39 -14.58 13.30 5.13
CA PHE A 39 -13.81 13.42 3.90
C PHE A 39 -14.20 14.67 3.10
N VAL A 40 -15.50 14.92 2.91
CA VAL A 40 -15.99 16.12 2.20
C VAL A 40 -15.60 17.39 2.96
N SER A 41 -15.76 17.41 4.29
CA SER A 41 -15.41 18.55 5.14
C SER A 41 -13.91 18.89 5.08
N ILE A 42 -13.05 17.88 5.15
CA ILE A 42 -11.60 18.04 5.06
C ILE A 42 -11.19 18.46 3.64
N SER A 43 -11.76 17.83 2.61
CA SER A 43 -11.43 18.11 1.20
C SER A 43 -11.84 19.51 0.75
N ALA A 44 -12.81 20.13 1.42
CA ALA A 44 -13.17 21.53 1.21
C ALA A 44 -12.10 22.52 1.74
N GLN A 45 -11.24 22.08 2.66
CA GLN A 45 -10.23 22.91 3.32
C GLN A 45 -8.83 22.64 2.78
N ILE A 46 -8.51 21.37 2.51
CA ILE A 46 -7.22 20.93 1.99
C ILE A 46 -7.44 19.90 0.89
N LYS A 47 -6.54 19.84 -0.09
CA LYS A 47 -6.53 18.77 -1.09
C LYS A 47 -5.62 17.64 -0.60
N PRO A 48 -6.14 16.46 -0.21
CA PRO A 48 -5.28 15.37 0.24
C PRO A 48 -4.30 14.94 -0.84
N ALA A 49 -3.09 14.58 -0.45
CA ALA A 49 -2.04 14.20 -1.40
C ALA A 49 -2.26 12.80 -1.98
N ILE A 50 -2.80 11.89 -1.17
CA ILE A 50 -3.30 10.59 -1.60
C ILE A 50 -4.62 10.33 -0.89
N THR A 51 -5.56 9.72 -1.59
CA THR A 51 -6.78 9.16 -1.01
C THR A 51 -6.97 7.74 -1.51
N PHE A 52 -7.22 6.83 -0.60
CA PHE A 52 -7.67 5.48 -0.86
C PHE A 52 -9.14 5.39 -0.48
N PHE A 53 -9.99 5.15 -1.46
CA PHE A 53 -11.42 4.96 -1.29
C PHE A 53 -11.72 3.48 -1.10
N ILE A 54 -11.97 3.07 0.14
CA ILE A 54 -12.20 1.67 0.52
C ILE A 54 -13.66 1.33 0.35
N MET A 55 -13.97 0.41 -0.56
CA MET A 55 -15.31 -0.03 -0.91
C MET A 55 -15.58 -1.44 -0.40
N ASN A 56 -16.57 -1.59 0.47
CA ASN A 56 -17.06 -2.89 0.92
C ASN A 56 -18.32 -3.36 0.14
N THR A 57 -18.94 -2.47 -0.62
CA THR A 57 -20.12 -2.78 -1.45
C THR A 57 -19.95 -2.23 -2.86
N PRO A 58 -20.57 -2.84 -3.89
CA PRO A 58 -20.54 -2.30 -5.24
C PRO A 58 -21.26 -0.95 -5.32
N LEU A 59 -20.59 0.04 -5.89
CA LEU A 59 -21.13 1.40 -6.07
C LEU A 59 -21.16 1.77 -7.56
N ASP A 60 -21.93 2.81 -7.87
CA ASP A 60 -21.96 3.37 -9.21
C ASP A 60 -20.61 4.03 -9.57
N VAL A 61 -20.16 3.83 -10.82
CA VAL A 61 -18.83 4.28 -11.26
C VAL A 61 -18.77 5.80 -11.36
N GLU A 62 -19.84 6.43 -11.84
CA GLU A 62 -19.91 7.87 -11.94
C GLU A 62 -19.84 8.45 -10.54
N TRP A 63 -20.59 7.89 -9.60
CA TRP A 63 -20.55 8.30 -8.20
C TRP A 63 -19.14 8.18 -7.59
N VAL A 64 -18.41 7.09 -7.83
CA VAL A 64 -17.00 6.95 -7.38
C VAL A 64 -16.09 8.01 -8.03
N ALA A 65 -16.27 8.27 -9.33
CA ALA A 65 -15.47 9.25 -10.07
C ALA A 65 -15.63 10.70 -9.56
N HIS A 66 -16.74 11.03 -8.88
CA HIS A 66 -16.94 12.35 -8.26
C HIS A 66 -15.90 12.68 -7.17
N PHE A 67 -15.30 11.67 -6.53
CA PHE A 67 -14.31 11.89 -5.48
C PHE A 67 -12.91 12.16 -6.01
N ARG A 68 -12.58 11.67 -7.20
CA ARG A 68 -11.27 11.85 -7.83
C ARG A 68 -10.74 13.30 -7.76
N PRO A 69 -11.48 14.34 -8.19
CA PRO A 69 -10.95 15.71 -8.20
C PRO A 69 -10.64 16.29 -6.81
N MET A 70 -11.14 15.67 -5.73
CA MET A 70 -10.94 16.11 -4.35
C MET A 70 -9.53 15.82 -3.82
N SER A 71 -8.74 14.98 -4.52
CA SER A 71 -7.40 14.56 -4.09
C SER A 71 -6.36 14.77 -5.20
N GLU A 72 -5.07 14.86 -4.84
CA GLU A 72 -4.00 14.88 -5.84
C GLU A 72 -3.82 13.51 -6.52
N SER A 73 -3.99 12.43 -5.76
CA SER A 73 -4.08 11.06 -6.25
C SER A 73 -5.22 10.33 -5.56
N PHE A 74 -5.99 9.58 -6.33
CA PHE A 74 -7.18 8.89 -5.88
C PHE A 74 -7.13 7.44 -6.34
N TYR A 75 -7.09 6.51 -5.39
CA TYR A 75 -7.09 5.07 -5.63
C TYR A 75 -8.36 4.46 -5.07
N VAL A 76 -8.93 3.48 -5.77
CA VAL A 76 -10.05 2.69 -5.26
C VAL A 76 -9.50 1.40 -4.66
N ILE A 77 -10.00 1.03 -3.48
CA ILE A 77 -9.70 -0.26 -2.86
C ILE A 77 -10.98 -1.07 -2.81
N THR A 78 -10.98 -2.24 -3.42
CA THR A 78 -12.06 -3.21 -3.28
C THR A 78 -11.67 -4.22 -2.21
N ILE A 79 -12.57 -4.50 -1.25
CA ILE A 79 -12.30 -5.45 -0.15
C ILE A 79 -13.28 -6.64 -0.13
N ASN A 80 -14.12 -6.76 -1.16
CA ASN A 80 -15.19 -7.75 -1.24
C ASN A 80 -15.23 -8.36 -2.63
N ASP A 81 -15.21 -9.68 -2.72
CA ASP A 81 -15.18 -10.45 -3.97
C ASP A 81 -16.38 -10.18 -4.90
N MET A 82 -17.49 -9.64 -4.37
CA MET A 82 -18.64 -9.24 -5.17
C MET A 82 -18.37 -7.98 -6.01
N ILE A 83 -17.31 -7.23 -5.70
CA ILE A 83 -16.95 -6.00 -6.39
C ILE A 83 -15.94 -6.34 -7.49
N ASN A 84 -16.31 -6.09 -8.74
CA ASN A 84 -15.37 -6.24 -9.85
C ASN A 84 -14.41 -5.02 -9.90
N PRO A 85 -13.10 -5.17 -9.61
CA PRO A 85 -12.16 -4.05 -9.58
C PRO A 85 -11.98 -3.39 -10.96
N TYR A 86 -12.12 -4.16 -12.05
CA TYR A 86 -12.00 -3.64 -13.42
C TYR A 86 -13.05 -2.56 -13.74
N LYS A 87 -14.20 -2.56 -13.04
CA LYS A 87 -15.26 -1.57 -13.22
C LYS A 87 -14.80 -0.14 -12.89
N TYR A 88 -13.80 0.02 -12.03
CA TYR A 88 -13.38 1.32 -11.49
C TYR A 88 -12.05 1.84 -12.05
N GLN A 89 -11.42 1.12 -12.98
CA GLN A 89 -10.09 1.47 -13.51
C GLN A 89 -10.05 2.85 -14.18
N HIS A 90 -11.19 3.35 -14.70
CA HIS A 90 -11.29 4.68 -15.32
C HIS A 90 -11.81 5.77 -14.37
N ALA A 91 -12.28 5.40 -13.18
CA ALA A 91 -12.80 6.33 -12.18
C ALA A 91 -11.73 6.78 -11.16
N ALA A 92 -10.56 6.14 -11.18
CA ALA A 92 -9.46 6.35 -10.25
C ALA A 92 -8.12 6.36 -10.99
N ASP A 93 -7.08 6.85 -10.31
CA ASP A 93 -5.71 6.79 -10.84
C ASP A 93 -5.16 5.35 -10.78
N GLY A 94 -5.72 4.48 -9.92
CA GLY A 94 -5.45 3.04 -9.89
C GLY A 94 -6.43 2.31 -8.97
N VAL A 95 -6.45 0.97 -9.05
CA VAL A 95 -7.31 0.12 -8.22
C VAL A 95 -6.44 -0.87 -7.44
N ILE A 96 -6.76 -1.11 -6.17
CA ILE A 96 -6.13 -2.13 -5.33
C ILE A 96 -7.20 -3.12 -4.91
N ASP A 97 -7.05 -4.36 -5.33
CA ASP A 97 -7.94 -5.47 -5.04
C ASP A 97 -7.41 -6.26 -3.84
N LEU A 98 -8.14 -6.16 -2.72
CA LEU A 98 -7.78 -6.74 -1.43
C LEU A 98 -8.92 -7.64 -0.92
N GLN A 99 -8.59 -8.49 0.04
CA GLN A 99 -9.57 -9.04 0.98
C GLN A 99 -9.62 -8.16 2.23
N GLU A 100 -10.74 -8.19 2.94
CA GLU A 100 -10.94 -7.42 4.18
C GLU A 100 -9.81 -7.66 5.20
N GLU A 101 -9.39 -8.92 5.37
CA GLU A 101 -8.37 -9.32 6.33
C GLU A 101 -6.99 -8.76 5.99
N GLN A 102 -6.79 -8.26 4.76
CA GLN A 102 -5.53 -7.66 4.31
C GLN A 102 -5.45 -6.16 4.61
N LEU A 103 -6.52 -5.52 5.09
CA LEU A 103 -6.52 -4.10 5.40
C LEU A 103 -5.46 -3.68 6.43
N PRO A 104 -5.23 -4.43 7.54
CA PRO A 104 -4.15 -4.08 8.47
C PRO A 104 -2.76 -4.07 7.81
N ASP A 105 -2.47 -5.08 6.99
CA ASP A 105 -1.21 -5.15 6.24
C ASP A 105 -1.09 -4.01 5.21
N PHE A 106 -2.20 -3.66 4.56
CA PHE A 106 -2.26 -2.53 3.65
C PHE A 106 -1.96 -1.20 4.37
N TYR A 107 -2.60 -0.94 5.52
CA TYR A 107 -2.33 0.26 6.30
C TYR A 107 -0.88 0.32 6.78
N GLN A 108 -0.31 -0.81 7.19
CA GLN A 108 1.08 -0.90 7.57
C GLN A 108 2.00 -0.58 6.39
N ALA A 109 1.77 -1.19 5.22
CA ALA A 109 2.56 -0.96 4.02
C ALA A 109 2.53 0.51 3.57
N ILE A 110 1.34 1.11 3.51
CA ILE A 110 1.19 2.53 3.15
C ILE A 110 1.83 3.46 4.19
N SER A 111 1.64 3.19 5.49
CA SER A 111 2.31 3.94 6.56
C SER A 111 3.84 3.86 6.42
N SER A 112 4.36 2.66 6.17
CA SER A 112 5.79 2.39 5.97
C SER A 112 6.37 3.07 4.73
N ILE A 113 5.61 3.15 3.63
CA ILE A 113 6.08 3.81 2.40
C ILE A 113 6.01 5.34 2.54
N CYS A 114 4.92 5.86 3.11
CA CYS A 114 4.57 7.27 2.97
C CYS A 114 4.87 8.13 4.20
N ILE A 115 4.83 7.58 5.42
CA ILE A 115 4.92 8.36 6.67
C ILE A 115 6.15 7.95 7.48
N ASN A 116 6.24 6.66 7.81
CA ASN A 116 7.28 6.07 8.65
C ASN A 116 8.29 5.33 7.78
N TYR A 117 8.84 6.02 6.80
CA TYR A 117 9.84 5.45 5.90
C TYR A 117 11.14 5.13 6.64
N GLY A 118 11.81 4.09 6.18
CA GLY A 118 13.12 3.66 6.67
C GLY A 118 14.27 4.37 5.96
N ILE A 119 15.42 3.71 5.96
CA ILE A 119 16.67 4.23 5.38
C ILE A 119 16.51 4.41 3.87
N ILE A 120 15.90 3.43 3.20
CA ILE A 120 15.67 3.43 1.76
C ILE A 120 14.21 3.79 1.51
N GLN A 121 14.01 4.88 0.80
CA GLN A 121 12.70 5.48 0.55
C GLN A 121 12.42 5.44 -0.94
N ILE A 122 11.14 5.41 -1.29
CA ILE A 122 10.69 5.66 -2.65
C ILE A 122 10.07 7.04 -2.72
N ASP A 123 10.34 7.76 -3.81
CA ASP A 123 9.70 9.04 -4.05
C ASP A 123 8.20 8.85 -4.28
N LEU A 124 7.40 9.83 -3.85
CA LEU A 124 5.95 9.83 -4.02
C LEU A 124 5.52 9.67 -5.49
N MET A 125 6.32 10.20 -6.42
CA MET A 125 6.06 10.06 -7.85
C MET A 125 6.26 8.63 -8.34
N ASP A 126 7.27 7.91 -7.84
CA ASP A 126 7.51 6.52 -8.21
C ASP A 126 6.51 5.59 -7.54
N PHE A 127 6.10 5.89 -6.29
CA PHE A 127 4.95 5.25 -5.65
C PHE A 127 3.69 5.35 -6.53
N ARG A 128 3.37 6.57 -7.01
CA ARG A 128 2.22 6.81 -7.88
C ARG A 128 2.31 6.02 -9.18
N ARG A 129 3.46 6.08 -9.86
CA ARG A 129 3.72 5.33 -11.10
C ARG A 129 3.54 3.82 -10.94
N CYS A 130 3.89 3.26 -9.79
CA CYS A 130 3.72 1.82 -9.54
C CYS A 130 2.24 1.41 -9.51
N LEU A 131 1.34 2.30 -9.10
CA LEU A 131 -0.10 2.01 -8.97
C LEU A 131 -0.93 2.56 -10.14
N GLU A 132 -0.39 3.52 -10.88
CA GLU A 132 -1.11 4.26 -11.91
C GLU A 132 -1.57 3.36 -13.07
N GLY A 133 -2.88 3.39 -13.34
CA GLY A 133 -3.54 2.61 -14.38
C GLY A 133 -3.57 1.10 -14.13
N GLN A 134 -3.06 0.62 -12.99
CA GLN A 134 -2.99 -0.80 -12.67
C GLN A 134 -4.18 -1.26 -11.82
N ILE A 135 -4.47 -2.56 -11.90
CA ILE A 135 -5.17 -3.27 -10.83
C ILE A 135 -4.13 -4.04 -10.04
N SER A 136 -3.88 -3.58 -8.81
CA SER A 136 -2.84 -4.10 -7.94
C SER A 136 -3.41 -5.05 -6.90
N LYS A 137 -2.67 -6.11 -6.58
CA LYS A 137 -2.94 -6.96 -5.41
C LYS A 137 -1.81 -6.81 -4.39
N LEU A 138 -2.15 -6.89 -3.11
CA LEU A 138 -1.17 -6.90 -2.03
C LEU A 138 -0.90 -8.33 -1.57
N TYR A 139 0.36 -8.68 -1.45
CA TYR A 139 0.82 -9.92 -0.83
C TYR A 139 1.78 -9.58 0.30
N THR A 140 1.50 -10.08 1.50
CA THR A 140 2.34 -9.84 2.67
C THR A 140 2.86 -11.15 3.23
N TYR A 141 4.09 -11.14 3.73
CA TYR A 141 4.70 -12.28 4.40
C TYR A 141 5.64 -11.82 5.50
N LYS A 142 5.66 -12.54 6.62
CA LYS A 142 6.62 -12.31 7.71
C LYS A 142 7.89 -13.10 7.42
N LEU A 143 9.00 -12.39 7.30
CA LEU A 143 10.34 -12.94 7.14
C LEU A 143 11.05 -12.96 8.49
N ASN A 144 11.89 -13.96 8.71
CA ASN A 144 12.71 -14.10 9.90
C ASN A 144 14.18 -14.11 9.50
N GLU A 145 15.01 -13.31 10.18
CA GLU A 145 16.45 -13.19 9.90
C GLU A 145 17.17 -14.55 9.91
N GLY A 146 16.82 -15.44 10.85
CA GLY A 146 17.45 -16.75 10.99
C GLY A 146 17.16 -17.74 9.86
N ASN A 147 16.14 -17.49 9.01
CA ASN A 147 15.81 -18.33 7.86
C ASN A 147 15.38 -17.53 6.62
N LEU A 148 15.93 -16.32 6.48
CA LEU A 148 15.45 -15.30 5.55
C LEU A 148 15.30 -15.81 4.12
N GLU A 149 16.36 -16.41 3.55
CA GLU A 149 16.36 -16.92 2.18
C GLU A 149 15.27 -17.98 1.97
N SER A 150 15.18 -18.96 2.86
CA SER A 150 14.18 -20.05 2.73
C SER A 150 12.75 -19.53 2.86
N SER A 151 12.51 -18.60 3.79
CA SER A 151 11.20 -17.96 3.98
C SER A 151 10.82 -17.09 2.79
N LEU A 152 11.80 -16.36 2.23
CA LEU A 152 11.62 -15.54 1.04
C LEU A 152 11.31 -16.41 -0.18
N HIS A 153 12.11 -17.44 -0.47
CA HIS A 153 11.87 -18.35 -1.60
C HIS A 153 10.49 -18.99 -1.51
N LYS A 154 10.08 -19.46 -0.33
CA LYS A 154 8.73 -20.00 -0.14
C LYS A 154 7.66 -18.98 -0.53
N PHE A 155 7.79 -17.74 -0.08
CA PHE A 155 6.86 -16.67 -0.43
C PHE A 155 6.85 -16.34 -1.93
N LEU A 156 8.04 -16.26 -2.55
CA LEU A 156 8.18 -15.97 -3.97
C LEU A 156 7.63 -17.11 -4.84
N ASP A 157 7.89 -18.36 -4.47
CA ASP A 157 7.35 -19.55 -5.16
C ASP A 157 5.83 -19.61 -5.11
N MET A 158 5.22 -19.30 -3.96
CA MET A 158 3.76 -19.22 -3.82
C MET A 158 3.14 -18.16 -4.75
N ASN A 159 3.90 -17.11 -5.09
CA ASN A 159 3.43 -15.99 -5.90
C ASN A 159 4.07 -15.91 -7.29
N LYS A 160 4.79 -16.95 -7.71
CA LYS A 160 5.68 -16.95 -8.88
C LYS A 160 4.99 -16.50 -10.17
N GLN A 161 3.81 -17.03 -10.45
CA GLN A 161 3.07 -16.66 -11.65
C GLN A 161 2.57 -15.21 -11.61
N ASN A 162 2.24 -14.68 -10.43
CA ASN A 162 1.82 -13.28 -10.29
C ASN A 162 3.00 -12.34 -10.49
N LEU A 163 4.16 -12.66 -9.91
CA LEU A 163 5.40 -11.91 -10.07
C LEU A 163 5.89 -11.91 -11.52
N PHE A 164 5.89 -13.07 -12.17
CA PHE A 164 6.35 -13.21 -13.55
C PHE A 164 5.52 -12.39 -14.56
N ASN A 165 4.22 -12.27 -14.31
CA ASN A 165 3.27 -11.55 -15.17
C ASN A 165 2.98 -10.12 -14.70
N ALA A 166 3.74 -9.61 -13.74
CA ALA A 166 3.56 -8.26 -13.23
C ALA A 166 3.81 -7.22 -14.34
N LYS A 167 3.11 -6.09 -14.28
CA LYS A 167 3.45 -4.89 -15.05
C LYS A 167 4.15 -3.85 -14.19
N SER A 168 3.85 -3.85 -12.89
CA SER A 168 4.53 -3.06 -11.89
C SER A 168 4.68 -3.86 -10.60
N ILE A 169 5.79 -3.61 -9.90
CA ILE A 169 6.04 -4.17 -8.57
C ILE A 169 6.50 -3.04 -7.67
N LEU A 170 5.83 -2.92 -6.52
CA LEU A 170 6.25 -2.08 -5.41
C LEU A 170 6.35 -2.97 -4.16
N ALA A 171 7.56 -3.17 -3.67
CA ALA A 171 7.83 -3.93 -2.46
C ALA A 171 8.27 -2.99 -1.33
N VAL A 172 7.75 -3.24 -0.13
CA VAL A 172 8.19 -2.55 1.09
C VAL A 172 8.59 -3.57 2.15
N ILE A 173 9.78 -3.37 2.73
CA ILE A 173 10.23 -4.11 3.90
C ILE A 173 9.98 -3.25 5.13
N THR A 174 9.06 -3.68 5.98
CA THR A 174 8.75 -3.02 7.24
C THR A 174 9.45 -3.75 8.38
N THR A 175 10.30 -3.05 9.11
CA THR A 175 11.17 -3.62 10.14
C THR A 175 11.36 -2.63 11.29
N GLY A 176 11.83 -3.13 12.45
CA GLY A 176 12.54 -2.30 13.41
C GLY A 176 13.92 -1.87 12.87
N LEU A 177 14.85 -1.53 13.77
CA LEU A 177 16.19 -1.05 13.39
C LEU A 177 17.16 -2.14 12.90
N ALA A 178 16.70 -3.38 12.75
CA ALA A 178 17.55 -4.55 12.53
C ALA A 178 17.91 -4.85 11.06
N LEU A 179 17.20 -4.30 10.08
CA LEU A 179 17.42 -4.62 8.66
C LEU A 179 18.79 -4.14 8.18
N LYS A 180 19.60 -5.08 7.71
CA LYS A 180 20.92 -4.82 7.10
C LYS A 180 20.77 -4.52 5.62
N LEU A 181 21.70 -3.73 5.08
CA LEU A 181 21.70 -3.36 3.66
C LEU A 181 21.84 -4.60 2.76
N GLU A 182 22.66 -5.57 3.16
CA GLU A 182 22.85 -6.82 2.41
C GLU A 182 21.56 -7.64 2.31
N GLN A 183 20.74 -7.63 3.38
CA GLN A 183 19.43 -8.29 3.37
C GLN A 183 18.46 -7.59 2.43
N PHE A 184 18.44 -6.25 2.43
CA PHE A 184 17.64 -5.46 1.49
C PHE A 184 18.00 -5.78 0.03
N VAL A 185 19.29 -5.79 -0.29
CA VAL A 185 19.78 -6.08 -1.65
C VAL A 185 19.40 -7.50 -2.05
N MET A 186 19.66 -8.49 -1.19
CA MET A 186 19.31 -9.88 -1.48
C MET A 186 17.81 -10.07 -1.73
N ILE A 187 16.95 -9.48 -0.89
CA ILE A 187 15.50 -9.56 -1.08
C ILE A 187 15.09 -8.98 -2.44
N GLY A 188 15.69 -7.85 -2.84
CA GLY A 188 15.42 -7.23 -4.13
C GLY A 188 15.88 -8.05 -5.33
N GLU A 189 17.09 -8.60 -5.27
CA GLU A 189 17.63 -9.47 -6.31
C GLU A 189 16.77 -10.72 -6.49
N GLU A 190 16.32 -11.33 -5.40
CA GLU A 190 15.44 -12.50 -5.44
C GLU A 190 14.05 -12.16 -6.02
N ILE A 191 13.41 -11.06 -5.60
CA ILE A 191 12.14 -10.63 -6.22
C ILE A 191 12.33 -10.37 -7.72
N GLN A 192 13.43 -9.71 -8.12
CA GLN A 192 13.73 -9.39 -9.51
C GLN A 192 13.94 -10.64 -10.38
N GLN A 193 14.50 -11.71 -9.83
CA GLN A 193 14.62 -13.00 -10.53
C GLN A 193 13.24 -13.62 -10.84
N TYR A 194 12.26 -13.45 -9.95
CA TYR A 194 10.89 -13.95 -10.15
C TYR A 194 10.05 -13.03 -11.07
N ALA A 195 10.45 -11.78 -11.22
CA ALA A 195 9.79 -10.78 -12.05
C ALA A 195 10.73 -10.20 -13.14
N PRO A 196 11.29 -11.03 -14.04
CA PRO A 196 12.35 -10.61 -14.97
C PRO A 196 11.90 -9.56 -16.00
N ASN A 197 10.60 -9.37 -16.17
CA ASN A 197 10.01 -8.46 -17.17
C ASN A 197 9.54 -7.12 -16.58
N THR A 198 9.80 -6.87 -15.29
CA THR A 198 9.28 -5.72 -14.56
C THR A 198 10.37 -5.12 -13.69
N ILE A 199 10.35 -3.79 -13.55
CA ILE A 199 11.20 -3.10 -12.59
C ILE A 199 10.59 -3.26 -11.20
N VAL A 200 11.37 -3.81 -10.27
CA VAL A 200 11.00 -3.92 -8.87
C VAL A 200 11.37 -2.63 -8.15
N ASN A 201 10.37 -1.85 -7.74
CA ASN A 201 10.59 -0.68 -6.90
C ASN A 201 10.55 -1.09 -5.44
N MET A 202 11.56 -0.71 -4.66
CA MET A 202 11.69 -1.12 -3.27
C MET A 202 11.79 0.06 -2.33
N ALA A 203 11.14 -0.08 -1.19
CA ALA A 203 11.24 0.84 -0.07
C ALA A 203 11.43 0.06 1.24
N THR A 204 11.80 0.79 2.28
CA THR A 204 11.83 0.30 3.66
C THR A 204 10.94 1.18 4.51
N GLY A 205 10.35 0.59 5.56
CA GLY A 205 9.58 1.31 6.56
C GLY A 205 10.01 0.92 7.97
N LEU A 206 9.80 1.83 8.90
CA LEU A 206 10.06 1.64 10.32
C LEU A 206 8.78 1.28 11.05
N GLU A 207 8.81 0.15 11.75
CA GLU A 207 7.83 -0.20 12.75
C GLU A 207 8.43 0.07 14.13
N ILE A 208 8.06 1.21 14.73
CA ILE A 208 8.49 1.56 16.09
C ILE A 208 7.46 0.99 17.06
N ASN A 209 7.50 -0.33 17.24
CA ASN A 209 6.84 -0.99 18.36
C ASN A 209 7.95 -1.42 19.34
N GLU A 210 7.90 -0.90 20.57
CA GLU A 210 8.93 -1.08 21.61
C GLU A 210 9.02 -2.51 22.18
N THR A 211 8.24 -3.44 21.63
CA THR A 211 8.04 -4.78 22.19
C THR A 211 7.93 -5.83 21.10
N GLU A 212 8.87 -6.77 21.14
CA GLU A 212 8.87 -8.14 20.59
C GLU A 212 9.53 -8.39 19.21
N ASN A 213 10.57 -9.23 19.27
CA ASN A 213 11.32 -9.89 18.20
C ASN A 213 11.97 -9.00 17.13
N ASN A 214 13.18 -8.52 17.44
CA ASN A 214 14.08 -7.82 16.52
C ASN A 214 14.43 -8.59 15.23
N ASP A 215 14.11 -9.88 15.15
CA ASP A 215 14.50 -10.76 14.04
C ASP A 215 13.40 -10.94 12.98
N LEU A 216 12.20 -10.35 13.20
CA LEU A 216 11.08 -10.45 12.27
C LEU A 216 10.87 -9.13 11.53
N PHE A 217 10.67 -9.22 10.22
CA PHE A 217 10.23 -8.08 9.41
C PHE A 217 9.16 -8.50 8.39
N SER A 218 8.30 -7.56 8.04
CA SER A 218 7.21 -7.76 7.08
C SER A 218 7.69 -7.39 5.69
N LEU A 219 7.49 -8.28 4.72
CA LEU A 219 7.61 -7.96 3.30
C LEU A 219 6.21 -7.84 2.72
N SER A 220 5.87 -6.67 2.20
CA SER A 220 4.61 -6.42 1.50
C SER A 220 4.90 -6.05 0.05
N ILE A 221 4.28 -6.75 -0.90
CA ILE A 221 4.45 -6.55 -2.33
C ILE A 221 3.11 -6.21 -2.97
N PHE A 222 3.02 -5.02 -3.56
CA PHE A 222 1.98 -4.66 -4.51
C PHE A 222 2.39 -5.15 -5.89
N ILE A 223 1.54 -5.97 -6.51
CA ILE A 223 1.73 -6.49 -7.87
C ILE A 223 0.61 -5.92 -8.75
N GLY A 224 0.96 -5.00 -9.64
CA GLY A 224 0.05 -4.42 -10.65
C GLY A 224 -0.01 -5.26 -11.93
N LYS A 225 -1.20 -5.39 -12.49
CA LYS A 225 -1.48 -6.07 -13.77
C LYS A 225 -2.22 -5.17 -14.76
#